data_AF-A0A1R1F2S6-F1
#
_entry.id   AF-A0A1R1F2S6-F1
#
_cell.length_a   1.000
_cell.length_b   1.000
_cell.length_c   1.000
_cell.angle_alpha   90.00
_cell.angle_beta   90.00
_cell.angle_gamma   90.00
#
_symmetry.space_group_name_H-M   'P 1'
#
loop_
_entity.id
_entity.type
_entity.pdbx_description
1 polymer ?
#
loop_
_entity_poly.entity_id
_entity_poly.type
_entity_poly.pdbx_seq_one_letter_code
_entity_poly.pdbx_strand_id
1 'polypeptide(L)'
;MAILLPEQFYSLAAGVGKSFYENLAGGINAAVTVNNTSAFPVDLVITRVNAPVVTYTIPAANSLTLSVERLLVAALLASAAGPVFGTIQIATSDF
;
A
#
# COMPACT_ATOMS: atom_id res chain seq x y z
N MET A 1 9.35 -18.88 3.18
CA MET A 1 9.33 -18.19 4.48
C MET A 1 8.65 -16.84 4.34
N ALA A 2 7.80 -16.45 5.30
CA ALA A 2 7.24 -15.10 5.35
C ALA A 2 8.14 -14.16 6.16
N ILE A 3 8.39 -12.95 5.65
CA ILE A 3 9.16 -11.90 6.32
C ILE A 3 8.23 -10.71 6.56
N LEU A 4 8.03 -10.35 7.82
CA LEU A 4 7.33 -9.12 8.18
C LEU A 4 8.31 -7.95 8.10
N LEU A 5 8.06 -7.01 7.19
CA LEU A 5 8.83 -5.79 7.12
C LEU A 5 8.42 -4.83 8.25
N PRO A 6 9.30 -3.90 8.67
CA PRO A 6 8.94 -2.89 9.65
C PRO A 6 7.66 -2.14 9.26
N GLU A 7 6.77 -1.93 10.22
CA GLU A 7 5.61 -1.06 10.02
C GLU A 7 6.08 0.36 9.72
N GLN A 8 5.45 1.00 8.74
CA GLN A 8 5.78 2.35 8.30
C GLN A 8 4.62 3.29 8.57
N PHE A 9 4.91 4.43 9.18
CA PHE A 9 3.96 5.54 9.29
C PHE A 9 3.94 6.34 8.00
N TYR A 10 2.75 6.77 7.57
CA TYR A 10 2.60 7.71 6.47
C TYR A 10 1.83 8.96 6.91
N SER A 11 2.21 10.08 6.30
CA SER A 11 1.50 11.36 6.37
C SER A 11 1.70 12.04 5.02
N LEU A 12 0.63 12.12 4.23
CA LEU A 12 0.65 12.61 2.86
C LEU A 12 -0.24 13.85 2.75
N ALA A 13 0.25 14.90 2.09
CA ALA A 13 -0.59 16.03 1.73
C ALA A 13 -1.60 15.62 0.64
N ALA A 14 -2.67 16.39 0.50
CA ALA A 14 -3.71 16.13 -0.51
C ALA A 14 -3.09 16.00 -1.92
N GLY A 15 -3.49 14.97 -2.67
CA GLY A 15 -2.98 14.69 -4.02
C GLY A 15 -1.53 14.18 -4.09
N VAL A 16 -0.83 13.99 -2.97
CA VAL A 16 0.54 13.48 -2.94
C VAL A 16 0.54 11.95 -2.83
N GLY A 17 1.34 11.31 -3.70
CA GLY A 17 1.59 9.88 -3.67
C GLY A 17 3.01 9.54 -3.19
N LYS A 18 3.17 8.37 -2.58
CA LYS A 18 4.46 7.82 -2.16
C LYS A 18 4.47 6.29 -2.21
N SER A 19 5.57 5.70 -2.68
CA SER A 19 5.82 4.26 -2.59
C SER A 19 6.36 3.88 -1.20
N PHE A 20 5.93 2.72 -0.71
CA PHE A 20 6.31 2.16 0.60
C PHE A 20 6.95 0.78 0.49
N TYR A 21 6.84 0.15 -0.68
CA TYR A 21 7.50 -1.08 -1.02
C TYR A 21 7.84 -1.08 -2.49
N GLU A 22 9.04 -1.52 -2.82
CA GLU A 22 9.52 -1.70 -4.19
C GLU A 22 10.39 -2.95 -4.28
N ASN A 23 10.10 -3.81 -5.25
CA ASN A 23 10.91 -4.96 -5.60
C ASN A 23 11.05 -5.06 -7.10
N LEU A 24 12.11 -4.47 -7.63
CA LEU A 24 12.42 -4.46 -9.06
C LEU A 24 13.07 -5.77 -9.54
N ALA A 25 13.30 -6.73 -8.65
CA ALA A 25 13.93 -8.02 -8.95
C ALA A 25 12.90 -9.12 -9.32
N GLY A 26 11.82 -8.76 -10.02
CA GLY A 26 10.83 -9.73 -10.50
C GLY A 26 9.64 -9.98 -9.55
N GLY A 27 9.48 -9.13 -8.53
CA GLY A 27 8.35 -9.14 -7.60
C GLY A 27 8.37 -10.30 -6.60
N ILE A 28 7.49 -10.23 -5.60
CA ILE A 28 7.37 -11.27 -4.57
C ILE A 28 5.91 -11.37 -4.08
N ASN A 29 5.50 -12.52 -3.57
CA ASN A 29 4.19 -12.62 -2.92
C ASN A 29 4.21 -11.77 -1.65
N ALA A 30 3.11 -11.07 -1.37
CA ALA A 30 3.05 -10.20 -0.21
C ALA A 30 1.62 -10.02 0.32
N ALA A 31 1.50 -9.80 1.62
CA ALA A 31 0.32 -9.22 2.23
C ALA A 31 0.58 -7.73 2.51
N VAL A 32 -0.28 -6.85 2.00
CA VAL A 32 -0.21 -5.41 2.22
C VAL A 32 -1.37 -5.01 3.12
N THR A 33 -1.06 -4.51 4.30
CA THR A 33 -2.03 -3.97 5.26
C THR A 33 -1.87 -2.47 5.33
N VAL A 34 -2.96 -1.74 5.14
CA VAL A 34 -2.99 -0.28 5.27
C VAL A 34 -4.08 0.08 6.27
N ASN A 35 -3.72 0.87 7.27
CA ASN A 35 -4.64 1.42 8.24
C ASN A 35 -4.73 2.93 8.04
N ASN A 36 -5.88 3.39 7.55
CA ASN A 36 -6.15 4.81 7.34
C ASN A 36 -6.85 5.40 8.57
N THR A 37 -6.09 6.12 9.38
CA THR A 37 -6.59 6.78 10.59
C THR A 37 -7.07 8.21 10.36
N SER A 38 -7.04 8.68 9.10
CA SER A 38 -7.42 10.05 8.74
C SER A 38 -8.90 10.21 8.40
N ALA A 39 -9.33 11.46 8.25
CA ALA A 39 -10.70 11.82 7.88
C ALA A 39 -10.99 11.75 6.37
N PHE A 40 -9.99 11.45 5.54
CA PHE A 40 -10.11 11.40 4.08
C PHE A 40 -9.71 10.03 3.54
N PRO A 41 -10.25 9.60 2.38
CA PRO A 41 -9.86 8.34 1.78
C PRO A 41 -8.43 8.40 1.21
N VAL A 42 -7.74 7.27 1.28
CA VAL A 42 -6.43 7.03 0.66
C VAL A 42 -6.53 5.88 -0.34
N ASP A 43 -5.87 6.04 -1.48
CA ASP A 43 -5.84 5.01 -2.51
C ASP A 43 -4.58 4.16 -2.36
N LEU A 44 -4.76 2.85 -2.22
CA LEU A 44 -3.69 1.86 -2.29
C LEU A 44 -3.48 1.45 -3.75
N VAL A 45 -2.33 1.85 -4.31
CA VAL A 45 -1.93 1.56 -5.69
C VAL A 45 -0.98 0.36 -5.69
N ILE A 46 -1.40 -0.71 -6.34
CA ILE A 46 -0.68 -1.98 -6.43
C ILE A 46 -0.21 -2.20 -7.87
N THR A 47 1.10 -2.38 -8.02
CA THR A 47 1.72 -2.81 -9.28
C THR A 47 2.27 -4.22 -9.11
N ARG A 48 1.92 -5.12 -10.03
CA ARG A 48 2.41 -6.51 -10.06
C ARG A 48 3.11 -6.82 -11.36
N VAL A 49 3.90 -7.89 -11.36
CA VAL A 49 4.52 -8.38 -12.61
C VAL A 49 3.45 -8.86 -13.59
N ASN A 50 3.55 -8.42 -14.84
CA ASN A 50 2.69 -8.83 -15.96
C ASN A 50 1.18 -8.64 -15.69
N ALA A 51 0.81 -7.63 -14.89
CA ALA A 51 -0.58 -7.29 -14.62
C ALA A 51 -0.77 -5.77 -14.67
N PRO A 52 -2.00 -5.29 -14.95
CA PRO A 52 -2.29 -3.86 -14.86
C PRO A 52 -2.14 -3.35 -13.42
N VAL A 53 -1.94 -2.03 -13.29
CA VAL A 53 -2.00 -1.35 -12.00
C VAL A 53 -3.43 -1.45 -11.46
N VAL A 54 -3.55 -1.81 -10.19
CA VAL A 54 -4.84 -1.91 -9.49
C VAL A 54 -4.86 -0.92 -8.34
N THR A 55 -5.95 -0.18 -8.23
CA THR A 55 -6.14 0.81 -7.16
C THR A 55 -7.31 0.40 -6.28
N TYR A 56 -7.10 0.42 -4.97
CA TYR A 56 -8.12 0.16 -3.96
C TYR A 56 -8.28 1.40 -3.08
N THR A 57 -9.47 1.98 -3.08
CA THR A 57 -9.78 3.10 -2.18
C THR A 57 -10.08 2.59 -0.79
N ILE A 58 -9.34 3.09 0.20
CA ILE A 58 -9.52 2.80 1.61
C ILE A 58 -10.25 4.00 2.22
N PRO A 59 -11.50 3.83 2.70
CA PRO A 59 -12.25 4.91 3.32
C PRO A 59 -11.54 5.52 4.53
N ALA A 60 -12.02 6.70 4.96
CA ALA A 60 -11.60 7.32 6.21
C ALA A 60 -11.84 6.40 7.41
N ALA A 61 -10.94 6.44 8.40
CA ALA A 61 -11.02 5.65 9.63
C ALA A 61 -11.24 4.14 9.39
N ASN A 62 -10.61 3.58 8.35
CA ASN A 62 -10.79 2.18 7.96
C ASN A 62 -9.45 1.54 7.58
N SER A 63 -9.44 0.22 7.47
CA SER A 63 -8.26 -0.56 7.10
C SER A 63 -8.58 -1.55 5.98
N LEU A 64 -7.54 -1.91 5.23
CA LEU A 64 -7.61 -2.92 4.18
C LEU A 64 -6.37 -3.80 4.26
N THR A 65 -6.58 -5.11 4.17
CA THR A 65 -5.50 -6.09 3.98
C THR A 65 -5.71 -6.80 2.65
N LEU A 66 -4.68 -6.83 1.81
CA LEU A 66 -4.69 -7.52 0.52
C LEU A 66 -3.59 -8.56 0.47
N SER A 67 -3.92 -9.77 0.03
CA SER A 67 -2.94 -10.72 -0.48
C SER A 67 -2.64 -10.40 -1.94
N VAL A 68 -1.37 -10.26 -2.28
CA VAL A 68 -0.89 -9.82 -3.59
C VAL A 68 0.20 -10.76 -4.09
N GLU A 69 -0.08 -11.46 -5.18
CA GLU A 69 0.93 -12.28 -5.86
C GLU A 69 1.87 -11.40 -6.69
N ARG A 70 3.18 -11.69 -6.64
CA ARG A 70 4.21 -11.02 -7.47
C ARG A 70 4.15 -9.48 -7.41
N LEU A 71 4.02 -8.93 -6.21
CA LEU A 71 4.03 -7.51 -5.93
C LEU A 71 5.38 -6.89 -6.35
N LEU A 72 5.32 -5.85 -7.19
CA LEU A 72 6.44 -5.00 -7.55
C LEU A 72 6.47 -3.73 -6.71
N VAL A 73 5.33 -3.04 -6.61
CA VAL A 73 5.24 -1.76 -5.90
C VAL A 73 3.93 -1.71 -5.12
N ALA A 74 4.01 -1.31 -3.85
CA ALA A 74 2.86 -0.83 -3.09
C ALA A 74 3.06 0.66 -2.77
N ALA A 75 2.13 1.48 -3.25
CA ALA A 75 2.14 2.92 -3.04
C ALA A 75 0.80 3.40 -2.49
N LEU A 76 0.85 4.52 -1.78
CA LEU A 76 -0.34 5.22 -1.31
C LEU A 76 -0.45 6.54 -2.07
N LEU A 77 -1.66 6.89 -2.47
CA LEU A 77 -2.01 8.18 -3.05
C LEU A 77 -3.09 8.83 -2.20
N ALA A 78 -2.78 10.00 -1.64
CA ALA A 78 -3.78 10.82 -0.98
C ALA A 78 -4.77 11.34 -2.02
N SER A 79 -6.07 11.20 -1.74
CA SER A 79 -7.09 11.85 -2.57
C SER A 79 -6.91 13.38 -2.53
N ALA A 80 -7.46 14.08 -3.53
CA ALA A 80 -7.47 15.54 -3.54
C ALA A 80 -8.38 16.14 -2.43
N ALA A 81 -9.15 15.30 -1.72
CA ALA A 81 -10.09 15.74 -0.69
C ALA A 81 -9.39 16.29 0.57
N GLY A 82 -8.18 15.83 0.88
CA GLY A 82 -7.44 16.31 2.04
C GLY A 82 -6.20 15.47 2.39
N PRO A 83 -5.42 15.89 3.40
CA PRO A 83 -4.25 15.15 3.86
C PRO A 83 -4.67 13.84 4.54
N VAL A 84 -3.86 12.79 4.37
CA VAL A 84 -4.09 11.45 4.92
C VAL A 84 -2.91 10.98 5.74
N PHE A 85 -3.18 10.22 6.80
CA PHE A 85 -2.15 9.66 7.68
C PHE A 85 -2.61 8.33 8.29
N GLY A 86 -1.65 7.49 8.64
CA GLY A 86 -1.89 6.15 9.15
C GLY A 86 -0.65 5.28 9.11
N THR A 87 -0.86 3.96 9.03
CA THR A 87 0.24 2.99 8.92
C THR A 87 0.07 2.07 7.71
N ILE A 88 1.19 1.60 7.20
CA ILE A 88 1.26 0.55 6.19
C ILE A 88 2.28 -0.49 6.63
N GLN A 89 1.90 -1.76 6.52
CA GLN A 89 2.73 -2.90 6.85
C GLN A 89 2.69 -3.91 5.70
N ILE A 90 3.88 -4.38 5.31
CA ILE A 90 4.04 -5.36 4.24
C ILE A 90 4.69 -6.61 4.83
N ALA A 91 4.08 -7.78 4.59
CA ALA A 91 4.71 -9.07 4.84
C ALA A 91 5.00 -9.72 3.48
N THR A 92 6.25 -10.05 3.18
CA THR A 92 6.63 -10.73 1.94
C THR A 92 6.75 -12.23 2.15
N SER A 93 6.62 -13.00 1.07
CA SER A 93 6.66 -14.46 1.08
C SER A 93 7.29 -15.00 -0.22
N ASP A 94 8.13 -16.03 -0.09
CA ASP A 94 8.71 -16.77 -1.22
C ASP A 94 7.82 -17.92 -1.75
N PHE A 95 6.70 -18.21 -1.08
CA PHE A 95 5.73 -19.24 -1.42
C PHE A 95 4.40 -18.62 -1.85
#